data_AF-A0A4U1YXC6-F1
#
_entry.id   AF-A0A4U1YXC6-F1
#
_cell.length_a   1.000
_cell.length_b   1.000
_cell.length_c   1.000
_cell.angle_alpha   90.00
_cell.angle_beta   90.00
_cell.angle_gamma   90.00
#
_symmetry.space_group_name_H-M   'P 1'
#
loop_
_entity.id
_entity.type
_entity.pdbx_description
1 polymer ?
#
loop_
_entity_poly.entity_id
_entity_poly.type
_entity_poly.pdbx_seq_one_letter_code
_entity_poly.pdbx_strand_id
1 'polypeptide(L)' 'MTVFKRNPDVVAEVLLRAKGTCERCKSPAPFTRKSHQTPYLEVHHIIRLADGGKDTIENTLALCPNCHRELHFGAD' A
#
# COMPACT_ATOMS: atom_id res chain seq x y z
N MET A 1 -18.39 4.58 -10.17
CA MET A 1 -17.00 4.35 -9.69
C MET A 1 -16.15 5.50 -10.17
N THR A 2 -15.67 6.34 -9.27
CA THR A 2 -14.64 7.34 -9.60
C THR A 2 -13.28 6.63 -9.66
N VAL A 3 -12.65 6.64 -10.83
CA VAL A 3 -11.30 6.11 -11.02
C VAL A 3 -10.32 7.25 -10.76
N PHE A 4 -9.56 7.16 -9.68
CA PHE A 4 -8.51 8.13 -9.37
C PHE A 4 -7.20 7.74 -10.06
N LYS A 5 -6.62 8.66 -10.84
CA LYS A 5 -5.27 8.50 -11.37
C LYS A 5 -4.28 8.62 -10.22
N ARG A 6 -3.63 7.51 -9.86
CA ARG A 6 -2.57 7.48 -8.84
C ARG A 6 -1.22 7.83 -9.48
N ASN A 7 -0.38 8.52 -8.73
CA ASN A 7 0.97 8.88 -9.09
C ASN A 7 1.87 7.64 -8.93
N PRO A 8 2.46 7.12 -10.03
CA PRO A 8 3.35 5.96 -9.96
C PRO A 8 4.60 6.23 -9.10
N ASP A 9 5.07 7.47 -8.98
CA ASP A 9 6.24 7.82 -8.18
C ASP A 9 5.96 7.67 -6.69
N VAL A 10 4.76 8.06 -6.23
CA VAL A 10 4.33 7.84 -4.84
C VAL A 10 4.28 6.35 -4.54
N VAL A 11 3.75 5.54 -5.46
CA VAL A 11 3.69 4.09 -5.30
C VAL A 11 5.10 3.49 -5.21
N ALA A 12 6.01 3.89 -6.11
CA ALA A 12 7.38 3.40 -6.14
C ALA A 12 8.14 3.78 -4.85
N GLU A 13 8.05 5.03 -4.42
CA GLU A 13 8.74 5.54 -3.23
C GLU A 13 8.25 4.86 -1.95
N VAL A 14 6.94 4.65 -1.81
CA VAL A 14 6.36 3.98 -0.63
C VAL A 14 6.79 2.51 -0.56
N LEU A 15 6.82 1.81 -1.70
CA LEU A 15 7.32 0.44 -1.76
C LEU A 15 8.83 0.35 -1.48
N LEU A 16 9.61 1.34 -1.93
CA LEU A 16 11.04 1.45 -1.65
C LEU A 16 11.29 1.68 -0.15
N ARG A 17 10.59 2.64 0.46
CA ARG A 17 10.62 2.95 1.90
C ARG A 17 10.33 1.73 2.76
N ALA A 18 9.33 0.94 2.35
CA ALA A 18 8.87 -0.24 3.09
C ALA A 18 9.89 -1.40 3.09
N LYS A 19 10.84 -1.43 2.16
CA LYS A 19 11.90 -2.46 2.06
C LYS A 19 11.37 -3.90 2.13
N GLY A 20 10.19 -4.13 1.56
CA GLY A 20 9.55 -5.45 1.56
C GLY A 20 8.96 -5.88 2.91
N THR A 21 8.77 -4.96 3.85
CA THR A 21 8.13 -5.20 5.15
C THR A 21 6.82 -4.43 5.23
N CYS A 22 5.76 -5.08 5.70
CA CYS A 22 4.46 -4.44 5.92
C CYS A 22 4.57 -3.33 6.98
N GLU A 23 4.12 -2.12 6.66
CA GLU A 23 4.23 -0.98 7.57
C GLU A 23 3.25 -1.05 8.75
N ARG A 24 2.24 -1.93 8.70
CA ARG A 24 1.32 -2.19 9.82
C ARG A 24 1.80 -3.34 10.72
N CYS A 25 1.75 -4.59 10.24
CA CYS A 25 2.08 -5.76 11.07
C CYS A 25 3.57 -6.06 11.20
N LYS A 26 4.44 -5.34 10.48
CA LYS A 26 5.91 -5.53 10.49
C LYS A 26 6.40 -6.89 9.99
N SER A 27 5.52 -7.74 9.47
CA SER A 27 5.89 -8.98 8.78
C SER A 27 6.46 -8.69 7.38
N PRO A 28 7.37 -9.55 6.86
CA PRO A 28 7.83 -9.46 5.48
C PRO A 28 6.67 -9.66 4.49
N ALA A 29 6.87 -9.18 3.26
CA ALA A 29 5.96 -9.44 2.14
C ALA A 29 5.73 -10.96 2.00
N PRO A 30 4.49 -11.39 1.73
CA PRO A 30 4.13 -12.81 1.71
C PRO A 30 4.80 -13.59 0.56
N PHE A 31 5.16 -12.90 -0.52
CA PHE A 31 5.83 -13.50 -1.66
C PHE A 31 6.54 -12.44 -2.50
N THR A 32 7.37 -12.91 -3.43
CA THR A 32 8.07 -12.09 -4.42
C THR A 32 7.33 -12.14 -5.76
N ARG A 33 7.14 -10.98 -6.40
CA ARG A 33 6.52 -10.85 -7.73
C ARG A 33 7.35 -11.59 -8.78
N LYS A 34 6.71 -12.42 -9.62
CA LYS A 34 7.38 -13.12 -10.72
C LYS A 34 7.97 -12.19 -11.78
N SER A 35 7.33 -11.04 -12.04
CA SER A 35 7.71 -10.15 -13.14
C SER A 35 9.05 -9.44 -12.94
N HIS A 36 9.34 -8.98 -11.72
CA HIS A 36 10.53 -8.18 -11.43
C HIS A 36 11.28 -8.62 -10.17
N GLN A 37 10.94 -9.79 -9.61
CA GLN A 37 11.59 -10.33 -8.42
C GLN A 37 11.56 -9.36 -7.21
N THR A 38 10.48 -8.58 -7.07
CA THR A 38 10.31 -7.61 -5.97
C THR A 38 9.30 -8.09 -4.92
N PRO A 39 9.45 -7.70 -3.64
CA PRO A 39 8.48 -8.02 -2.58
C PRO A 39 7.06 -7.54 -2.93
N TYR A 40 6.05 -8.37 -2.68
CA TYR A 40 4.65 -7.99 -2.92
C TYR A 40 4.04 -7.29 -1.70
N LEU A 41 3.87 -5.97 -1.80
CA LEU A 41 3.03 -5.15 -0.92
C LEU A 41 2.04 -4.33 -1.75
N GLU A 42 1.00 -3.83 -1.09
CA GLU A 42 -0.08 -3.02 -1.67
C GLU A 42 -0.06 -1.62 -1.03
N VAL A 43 -0.07 -0.58 -1.88
CA VAL A 43 -0.09 0.81 -1.40
C VAL A 43 -1.52 1.22 -1.05
N HIS A 44 -1.70 1.65 0.19
CA HIS A 44 -2.96 2.06 0.79
C HIS A 44 -2.92 3.52 1.21
N HIS A 45 -3.94 4.30 0.88
CA HIS A 45 -4.07 5.69 1.37
C HIS A 45 -4.70 5.72 2.76
N ILE A 46 -4.08 6.38 3.73
CA ILE A 46 -4.59 6.50 5.12
C ILE A 46 -5.92 7.25 5.12
N ILE A 47 -5.96 8.42 4.50
CA ILE A 47 -7.18 9.11 4.12
C ILE A 47 -7.47 8.71 2.67
N ARG A 48 -8.59 8.02 2.43
CA ARG A 48 -8.95 7.55 1.08
C ARG A 48 -9.08 8.73 0.12
N LEU A 49 -8.69 8.52 -1.13
CA LEU A 49 -8.87 9.53 -2.20
C LEU A 49 -10.35 9.94 -2.37
N ALA A 50 -11.27 8.98 -2.16
CA ALA A 50 -12.71 9.24 -2.21
C ALA A 50 -13.21 10.18 -1.09
N ASP A 51 -12.48 10.26 0.03
CA ASP A 51 -12.79 11.15 1.16
C ASP A 51 -11.96 12.45 1.12
N GLY A 52 -11.35 12.77 -0.02
CA GLY A 52 -10.52 13.97 -0.19
C GLY A 52 -9.05 13.80 0.24
N GLY A 53 -8.60 12.57 0.48
CA GLY A 53 -7.20 12.28 0.77
C GLY A 53 -6.27 12.65 -0.40
N LYS A 54 -5.05 13.08 -0.07
CA LYS A 54 -4.03 13.44 -1.07
C LYS A 54 -3.23 12.22 -1.50
N ASP A 55 -2.84 12.19 -2.76
CA ASP A 55 -1.94 11.16 -3.29
C ASP A 55 -0.48 11.55 -3.02
N THR A 56 -0.01 11.26 -1.80
CA THR A 56 1.27 11.72 -1.25
C THR A 56 1.92 10.61 -0.43
N ILE A 57 3.24 10.65 -0.28
CA ILE A 57 4.02 9.63 0.46
C ILE A 57 3.60 9.59 1.94
N GLU A 58 3.23 10.74 2.50
CA GLU A 58 2.82 10.89 3.90
C GLU A 58 1.43 10.31 4.16
N ASN A 59 0.54 10.34 3.15
CA ASN A 59 -0.81 9.79 3.25
C ASN A 59 -0.89 8.33 2.74
N THR A 60 0.23 7.63 2.62
CA THR A 60 0.25 6.27 2.06
C THR A 60 1.11 5.31 2.87
N LEU A 61 0.66 4.05 2.89
CA LEU A 61 1.30 2.93 3.57
C LEU A 61 1.49 1.74 2.61
N ALA A 62 2.60 1.02 2.74
CA ALA A 62 2.78 -0.28 2.10
C ALA A 62 2.32 -1.40 3.04
N LEU A 63 1.31 -2.17 2.61
CA LEU A 63 0.68 -3.20 3.42
C LEU A 63 0.76 -4.58 2.77
N CYS A 64 0.80 -5.63 3.58
CA CYS A 64 0.54 -6.98 3.07
C CYS A 64 -0.95 -7.11 2.72
N PRO A 65 -1.33 -8.08 1.87
CA PRO A 65 -2.72 -8.26 1.44
C PRO A 65 -3.69 -8.43 2.62
N ASN A 66 -3.27 -9.15 3.67
CA ASN A 66 -4.10 -9.40 4.84
C ASN A 66 -4.41 -8.10 5.58
N CYS A 67 -3.39 -7.33 5.94
CA CYS A 67 -3.58 -6.04 6.62
C CYS A 67 -4.32 -5.03 5.75
N HIS A 68 -4.09 -5.03 4.43
CA HIS A 68 -4.80 -4.11 3.55
C HIS A 68 -6.30 -4.42 3.53
N ARG A 69 -6.69 -5.70 3.43
CA ARG A 69 -8.10 -6.10 3.44
C ARG A 69 -8.75 -5.88 4.79
N GLU A 70 -8.03 -6.12 5.88
CA GLU A 70 -8.50 -5.87 7.25
C GLU A 70 -8.83 -4.38 7.46
N LEU A 71 -8.03 -3.43 6.95
CA LEU A 71 -8.37 -2.01 7.04
C LEU A 71 -9.65 -1.61 6.28
N HIS A 72 -10.04 -2.36 5.24
CA HIS A 72 -11.27 -2.08 4.49
C HIS A 72 -12.50 -2.81 5.03
N PHE A 73 -12.32 -4.00 5.60
CA PHE A 73 -13.41 -4.94 5.87
C PHE A 73 -13.32 -5.65 7.23
N GLY A 74 -12.24 -5.46 7.97
CA GLY A 74 -12.04 -6.04 9.29
C GLY A 74 -12.98 -5.43 10.32
N ALA A 75 -13.12 -6.12 11.45
CA ALA A 75 -14.01 -5.73 12.54
C ALA A 75 -13.32 -4.89 13.63
N ASP A 76 -12.01 -4.66 13.49
CA ASP A 76 -11.14 -3.99 14.47
C ASP A 76 -10.95 -2.49 14.19
#